data_AF-B9E9S1-F1
#
_entry.id   AF-B9E9S1-F1
#
_cell.length_a   1.000
_cell.length_b   1.000
_cell.length_c   1.000
_cell.angle_alpha   90.00
_cell.angle_beta   90.00
_cell.angle_gamma   90.00
#
_symmetry.space_group_name_H-M   'P 1'
#
loop_
_entity.id
_entity.type
_entity.pdbx_description
1 polymer ?
#
loop_
_entity_poly.entity_id
_entity_poly.type
_entity_poly.pdbx_seq_one_letter_code
_entity_poly.pdbx_strand_id
1 'polypeptide(L)'
;MFGISLSGLILRFIIGGAAVAGASIIASKVGGKIGGIFATLPAVFLAAILALSVDHHGEELVHASMNLSSGAIIGITSCILTVIFASYFVPKTGFKKGAVLSTLCWFIISCVFFTLKNI
;
A
#
# COMPACT_ATOMS: atom_id res chain seq x y z
N MET A 1 -18.13 5.83 11.48
CA MET A 1 -16.94 5.93 12.34
C MET A 1 -16.44 4.52 12.55
N PHE A 2 -15.23 4.19 12.11
CA PHE A 2 -14.74 2.80 12.13
C PHE A 2 -14.75 2.25 13.57
N GLY A 3 -15.67 1.33 13.87
CA GLY A 3 -15.62 0.51 15.07
C GLY A 3 -14.54 -0.55 14.92
N ILE A 4 -13.27 -0.12 14.92
CA ILE A 4 -12.14 -1.07 14.84
C ILE A 4 -12.01 -1.67 16.23
N SER A 5 -12.32 -2.97 16.36
CA SER A 5 -12.04 -3.68 17.60
C SER A 5 -10.54 -3.63 17.87
N LEU A 6 -10.15 -3.42 19.12
CA LEU A 6 -8.75 -3.43 19.55
C LEU A 6 -8.06 -4.73 19.10
N SER A 7 -8.81 -5.84 19.08
CA SER A 7 -8.38 -7.13 18.56
C SER A 7 -7.98 -7.05 17.08
N GLY A 8 -8.83 -6.47 16.22
CA GLY A 8 -8.55 -6.29 14.79
C GLY A 8 -7.33 -5.39 14.52
N LEU A 9 -7.13 -4.36 15.34
CA LEU A 9 -5.96 -3.48 15.24
C LEU A 9 -4.66 -4.22 15.59
N ILE A 10 -4.65 -5.00 16.67
CA ILE A 10 -3.51 -5.83 17.08
C ILE A 10 -3.22 -6.88 16.01
N LEU A 11 -4.26 -7.50 15.44
CA LEU A 11 -4.12 -8.50 14.38
C LEU A 11 -3.46 -7.90 13.12
N ARG A 12 -3.89 -6.70 12.70
CA ARG A 12 -3.26 -5.97 11.57
C ARG A 12 -1.81 -5.64 11.85
N PHE A 13 -1.51 -5.20 13.07
CA PHE A 13 -0.15 -4.84 13.47
C PHE A 13 0.78 -6.05 13.48
N ILE A 14 0.38 -7.16 14.11
CA ILE A 14 1.22 -8.36 14.22
C ILE A 14 1.36 -9.03 12.86
N ILE A 15 0.25 -9.36 12.18
CA ILE A 15 0.30 -10.10 10.91
C ILE A 15 0.89 -9.22 9.81
N GLY A 16 0.41 -7.98 9.68
CA GLY A 16 0.91 -7.04 8.68
C GLY A 16 2.36 -6.65 8.92
N GLY A 17 2.71 -6.31 10.16
CA GLY A 17 4.07 -5.95 10.54
C GLY A 17 5.06 -7.10 10.38
N ALA A 18 4.71 -8.31 10.83
CA ALA A 18 5.56 -9.49 10.65
C ALA A 18 5.74 -9.84 9.17
N ALA A 19 4.68 -9.76 8.37
CA ALA A 19 4.75 -10.03 6.94
C ALA A 19 5.61 -9.01 6.19
N VAL A 20 5.51 -7.71 6.52
CA VAL A 20 6.36 -6.65 5.95
C VAL A 20 7.82 -6.80 6.39
N ALA A 21 8.07 -7.10 7.67
CA ALA A 21 9.42 -7.31 8.18
C ALA A 21 10.07 -8.53 7.52
N GLY A 22 9.34 -9.65 7.43
CA GLY A 22 9.79 -10.86 6.74
C GLY A 22 10.09 -10.61 5.27
N ALA A 23 9.18 -9.94 4.55
CA ALA A 23 9.37 -9.58 3.15
C ALA A 23 10.59 -8.66 2.96
N SER A 24 10.81 -7.71 3.87
CA SER A 24 11.97 -6.80 3.84
C SER A 24 13.29 -7.54 4.07
N ILE A 25 13.33 -8.49 5.02
CA ILE A 25 14.51 -9.31 5.30
C ILE A 25 14.84 -10.20 4.09
N ILE A 26 13.83 -10.85 3.50
CA ILE A 26 14.01 -11.68 2.31
C ILE A 26 14.48 -10.82 1.13
N ALA A 27 13.86 -9.66 0.91
CA ALA A 27 14.24 -8.73 -0.15
C ALA A 27 15.69 -8.27 -0.01
N SER A 28 16.12 -7.96 1.22
CA SER A 28 17.50 -7.54 1.51
C SER A 28 18.52 -8.67 1.33
N LYS A 29 18.14 -9.93 1.58
CA LYS A 29 19.05 -11.08 1.45
C LYS A 29 19.17 -11.59 0.02
N VAL A 30 18.07 -11.63 -0.74
CA VAL A 30 18.07 -12.14 -2.12
C VAL A 30 18.66 -11.11 -3.07
N GLY A 31 18.36 -9.82 -2.85
CA GLY A 31 18.82 -8.74 -3.71
C GLY A 31 18.33 -8.84 -5.16
N GLY A 32 18.71 -7.86 -5.97
CA GLY A 32 18.40 -7.83 -7.39
C GLY A 32 16.90 -7.82 -7.71
N LYS A 33 16.54 -8.43 -8.84
CA LYS A 33 15.18 -8.37 -9.42
C LYS A 33 14.14 -9.13 -8.57
N ILE A 34 14.56 -10.19 -7.88
CA ILE A 34 13.69 -11.01 -7.03
C ILE A 34 13.38 -10.28 -5.72
N GLY A 35 14.37 -9.58 -5.14
CA GLY A 35 14.14 -8.76 -3.94
C GLY A 35 13.10 -7.66 -4.17
N GLY A 36 13.05 -7.07 -5.36
CA GLY A 36 12.01 -6.11 -5.75
C GLY A 36 10.60 -6.67 -5.75
N ILE A 37 10.42 -7.95 -6.15
CA ILE A 37 9.11 -8.63 -6.14
C ILE A 37 8.63 -8.85 -4.70
N PHE A 38 9.53 -9.25 -3.80
CA PHE A 38 9.19 -9.40 -2.38
C PHE A 38 8.86 -8.06 -1.71
N ALA A 39 9.53 -6.97 -2.11
CA ALA A 39 9.26 -5.65 -1.58
C ALA A 39 7.87 -5.09 -1.96
N THR A 40 7.27 -5.56 -3.05
CA THR A 40 5.94 -5.12 -3.51
C THR A 40 4.81 -6.08 -3.15
N LEU A 41 5.11 -7.16 -2.42
CA LEU A 41 4.12 -8.16 -2.01
C LEU A 41 3.01 -7.49 -1.17
N PRO A 42 1.72 -7.77 -1.43
CA PRO A 42 0.60 -7.09 -0.78
C PRO A 42 0.34 -7.63 0.65
N ALA A 43 1.41 -7.76 1.44
CA ALA A 43 1.40 -8.29 2.81
C ALA A 43 0.43 -7.52 3.72
N VAL A 44 0.44 -6.19 3.62
CA VAL A 44 -0.43 -5.31 4.43
C VAL A 44 -1.90 -5.46 4.03
N PHE A 45 -2.18 -5.63 2.73
CA PHE A 45 -3.53 -5.84 2.24
C PHE A 45 -4.11 -7.17 2.74
N LEU A 46 -3.32 -8.24 2.70
CA LEU A 46 -3.73 -9.55 3.21
C LEU A 46 -4.03 -9.50 4.72
N ALA A 47 -3.18 -8.85 5.51
CA ALA A 47 -3.44 -8.62 6.93
C ALA A 47 -4.71 -7.79 7.18
N ALA A 48 -4.99 -6.81 6.31
CA ALA A 48 -6.17 -5.97 6.42
C ALA A 48 -7.47 -6.73 6.14
N ILE A 49 -7.47 -7.66 5.19
CA ILE A 49 -8.59 -8.57 4.87
C ILE A 49 -8.79 -9.59 5.99
N LEU A 50 -7.71 -10.19 6.51
CA LEU A 50 -7.80 -11.12 7.63
C LEU A 50 -8.41 -10.46 8.88
N ALA A 51 -7.99 -9.23 9.21
CA ALA A 51 -8.59 -8.50 10.31
C ALA A 51 -10.07 -8.14 10.05
N LEU A 52 -10.42 -7.76 8.83
CA LEU A 52 -11.84 -7.56 8.45
C LEU A 52 -12.66 -8.83 8.65
N SER A 53 -12.11 -10.01 8.33
CA SER A 53 -12.76 -11.31 8.51
C SER A 53 -13.00 -11.71 9.96
N VAL A 54 -12.28 -11.09 10.90
CA VAL A 54 -12.48 -11.28 12.34
C VAL A 54 -13.51 -10.30 12.90
N ASP A 55 -13.58 -9.08 12.35
CA ASP A 55 -14.49 -8.02 12.85
C ASP A 55 -15.89 -8.06 12.22
N HIS A 56 -16.06 -8.54 10.99
CA HIS A 56 -17.32 -8.50 10.25
C HIS A 56 -17.70 -9.88 9.69
N HIS A 57 -19.00 -10.19 9.61
CA HIS A 57 -19.51 -11.46 9.08
C HIS A 57 -20.58 -11.22 8.00
N GLY A 58 -20.64 -12.06 6.97
CA GLY A 58 -21.69 -12.02 5.95
C GLY A 58 -21.57 -10.86 4.95
N GLU A 59 -22.68 -10.24 4.58
CA GLU A 59 -22.76 -9.18 3.56
C GLU A 59 -21.93 -7.93 3.90
N GLU A 60 -21.82 -7.56 5.19
CA GLU A 60 -20.96 -6.45 5.62
C GLU A 60 -19.48 -6.71 5.37
N LEU A 61 -19.03 -7.97 5.48
CA LEU A 61 -17.66 -8.36 5.13
C LEU A 61 -17.41 -8.09 3.64
N VAL A 62 -18.34 -8.49 2.77
CA VAL A 62 -18.21 -8.34 1.32
C VAL A 62 -18.13 -6.86 0.96
N HIS A 63 -19.03 -6.03 1.49
CA HIS A 63 -19.01 -4.59 1.26
C HIS A 63 -17.75 -3.90 1.81
N ALA A 64 -17.31 -4.25 3.02
CA ALA A 64 -16.10 -3.70 3.61
C ALA A 64 -14.85 -4.10 2.82
N SER A 65 -14.78 -5.36 2.38
CA SER A 65 -13.67 -5.89 1.56
C SER A 65 -13.63 -5.25 0.17
N MET A 66 -14.80 -5.00 -0.44
CA MET A 66 -14.91 -4.28 -1.70
C MET A 66 -14.39 -2.84 -1.58
N ASN A 67 -14.78 -2.13 -0.52
CA ASN A 67 -14.27 -0.78 -0.27
C ASN A 67 -12.76 -0.76 -0.04
N LEU A 68 -12.24 -1.72 0.72
CA LEU A 68 -10.80 -1.85 0.98
C LEU A 68 -10.02 -2.17 -0.31
N SER A 69 -10.55 -3.05 -1.15
CA SER A 69 -9.96 -3.42 -2.45
C SER A 69 -9.98 -2.24 -3.43
N SER A 70 -11.08 -1.49 -3.52
CA SER A 70 -11.16 -0.27 -4.33
C SER A 70 -10.11 0.76 -3.91
N GLY A 71 -9.93 0.96 -2.60
CA GLY A 71 -8.86 1.81 -2.07
C GLY A 71 -7.46 1.31 -2.43
N ALA A 72 -7.22 0.01 -2.31
CA ALA A 72 -5.94 -0.61 -2.65
C ALA A 72 -5.59 -0.44 -4.15
N ILE A 73 -6.56 -0.62 -5.05
CA ILE A 73 -6.37 -0.45 -6.50
C ILE A 73 -5.95 1.00 -6.80
N ILE A 74 -6.67 1.98 -6.25
CA ILE A 74 -6.33 3.40 -6.44
C ILE A 74 -4.93 3.71 -5.92
N GLY A 75 -4.58 3.18 -4.75
CA GLY A 75 -3.24 3.30 -4.17
C GLY A 75 -2.16 2.74 -5.09
N ILE A 76 -2.32 1.52 -5.58
CA ILE A 76 -1.35 0.87 -6.48
C ILE A 76 -1.22 1.64 -7.80
N THR A 77 -2.33 2.09 -8.40
CA THR A 77 -2.31 2.92 -9.61
C THR A 77 -1.54 4.22 -9.38
N SER A 78 -1.74 4.89 -8.24
CA SER A 78 -0.99 6.10 -7.89
C SER A 78 0.51 5.85 -7.75
N CYS A 79 0.89 4.71 -7.17
CA CYS A 79 2.28 4.30 -7.01
C CYS A 79 2.93 4.03 -8.37
N ILE A 80 2.26 3.33 -9.29
CA ILE A 80 2.79 3.07 -10.63
C ILE A 80 3.06 4.38 -11.38
N LEU A 81 2.10 5.32 -11.37
CA LEU A 81 2.28 6.63 -11.98
C LEU A 81 3.48 7.38 -11.36
N THR A 82 3.58 7.36 -10.03
CA THR A 82 4.70 7.96 -9.31
C THR A 82 6.04 7.35 -9.71
N VAL A 83 6.13 6.03 -9.83
CA VAL A 83 7.36 5.32 -10.22
C VAL A 83 7.77 5.71 -11.65
N ILE A 84 6.82 5.91 -12.56
CA ILE A 84 7.09 6.37 -13.93
C ILE A 84 7.67 7.80 -13.89
N PHE A 85 7.03 8.72 -13.16
CA PHE A 85 7.53 10.08 -12.98
C PHE A 85 8.90 10.12 -12.30
N ALA A 86 9.09 9.32 -11.25
CA ALA A 86 10.36 9.18 -10.54
C ALA A 86 11.46 8.68 -11.47
N SER A 87 11.19 7.63 -12.24
CA SER A 87 12.15 7.05 -13.18
C SER A 87 12.56 8.04 -14.27
N TYR A 88 11.70 9.00 -14.61
CA TYR A 88 12.02 10.07 -15.55
C TYR A 88 12.79 11.24 -14.89
N PHE A 89 12.41 11.66 -13.69
CA PHE A 89 12.95 12.86 -13.02
C PHE A 89 14.24 12.62 -12.22
N VAL A 90 14.39 11.45 -11.60
CA VAL A 90 15.56 11.07 -10.79
C VAL A 90 16.87 11.09 -11.58
N PRO A 91 16.98 10.51 -12.79
CA PRO A 91 18.24 10.54 -13.54
C PRO A 91 18.64 11.95 -13.99
N LYS A 92 17.70 12.90 -14.11
CA LYS A 92 17.99 14.28 -14.52
C LYS A 92 18.36 15.24 -13.39
N THR A 93 17.90 14.97 -12.16
CA THR A 93 17.93 15.98 -11.07
C THR A 93 18.76 15.56 -9.85
N GLY A 94 19.27 14.32 -9.86
CA GLY A 94 20.02 13.72 -8.75
C GLY A 94 19.10 13.12 -7.68
N PHE A 95 19.62 12.10 -6.97
CA PHE A 95 18.84 11.21 -6.10
C PHE A 95 18.04 11.94 -5.00
N LYS A 96 18.65 12.94 -4.32
CA LYS A 96 18.00 13.68 -3.23
C LYS A 96 16.82 14.55 -3.71
N LYS A 97 16.99 15.29 -4.81
CA LYS A 97 15.93 16.16 -5.36
C LYS A 97 14.84 15.34 -6.07
N GLY A 98 15.24 14.27 -6.77
CA GLY A 98 14.32 13.36 -7.45
C GLY A 98 13.41 12.59 -6.48
N ALA A 99 13.93 12.17 -5.32
CA ALA A 99 13.12 11.52 -4.29
C ALA A 99 12.05 12.47 -3.72
N VAL A 100 12.44 13.68 -3.32
CA VAL A 100 11.50 14.70 -2.80
C VAL A 100 10.42 15.04 -3.83
N LEU A 101 10.81 15.25 -5.09
CA LEU A 101 9.86 15.59 -6.15
C LEU A 101 8.92 14.44 -6.48
N SER A 102 9.39 13.19 -6.41
CA SER A 102 8.55 12.00 -6.62
C SER A 102 7.54 11.83 -5.48
N THR A 103 7.94 12.06 -4.23
CA THR A 103 7.02 12.02 -3.09
C THR A 103 5.96 13.12 -3.18
N LEU A 104 6.33 14.34 -3.62
CA LEU A 104 5.37 15.42 -3.87
C LEU A 104 4.42 15.08 -5.03
N CYS A 105 4.95 14.54 -6.13
CA CYS A 105 4.16 14.13 -7.27
C CYS A 105 3.16 13.02 -6.88
N TRP A 106 3.59 12.04 -6.09
CA TRP A 106 2.72 11.00 -5.53
C TRP A 106 1.59 11.58 -4.68
N PHE A 107 1.90 12.54 -3.82
CA PHE A 107 0.91 13.20 -2.97
C PHE A 107 -0.14 13.93 -3.81
N ILE A 108 0.29 14.69 -4.83
CA ILE A 108 -0.62 15.40 -5.74
C ILE A 108 -1.49 14.41 -6.52
N ILE A 109 -0.90 13.36 -7.10
CA ILE A 109 -1.64 12.32 -7.83
C ILE A 109 -2.66 11.64 -6.91
N SER A 110 -2.27 11.33 -5.67
CA SER A 110 -3.17 10.74 -4.67
C SER A 110 -4.34 11.65 -4.33
N CYS A 111 -4.11 12.96 -4.16
CA CYS A 111 -5.16 13.95 -3.95
C CYS A 111 -6.13 14.05 -5.15
N VAL A 112 -5.60 14.03 -6.38
CA VAL A 112 -6.42 14.06 -7.60
C VAL A 112 -7.29 12.80 -7.71
N PHE A 113 -6.71 11.61 -7.50
CA PHE A 113 -7.46 10.36 -7.50
C PHE A 113 -8.52 10.30 -6.39
N PHE A 114 -8.20 10.80 -5.20
CA PHE A 114 -9.17 10.86 -4.09
C PHE A 114 -10.34 11.80 -4.40
N THR A 115 -10.07 12.92 -5.07
CA THR A 115 -11.10 13.90 -5.47
C THR A 115 -11.97 13.33 -6.59
N LEU A 116 -11.36 12.71 -7.62
CA LEU A 116 -12.09 12.05 -8.71
C LEU A 116 -12.98 10.89 -8.23
N LYS A 117 -12.61 10.21 -7.13
CA LYS A 117 -13.43 9.15 -6.54
C LYS A 117 -14.63 9.68 -5.73
N ASN A 118 -14.58 10.94 -5.27
CA ASN A 118 -15.62 11.55 -4.44
C ASN A 118 -16.52 12.55 -5.21
N ILE A 119 -16.30 12.69 -6.52
CA ILE A 119 -17.21 13.34 -7.48
C ILE A 119 -18.15 12.28 -8.04
#